data_AF-A0A1E5SSC5-F1
#
_entry.id   AF-A0A1E5SSC5-F1
#
_cell.length_a   1.000
_cell.length_b   1.000
_cell.length_c   1.000
_cell.angle_alpha   90.00
_cell.angle_beta   90.00
_cell.angle_gamma   90.00
#
_symmetry.space_group_name_H-M   'P 1'
#
loop_
_entity.id
_entity.type
_entity.pdbx_description
1 polymer ?
#
loop_
_entity_poly.entity_id
_entity_poly.type
_entity_poly.pdbx_seq_one_letter_code
_entity_poly.pdbx_strand_id
1 'polypeptide(L)'
;MSKGSSSLLAFVIGAATGAILGILYAPDKGSNTRDKLSYQLDKYKKQLEDLLEDLINGKVEISSTAKKEGQKVVSDARQKAEQLLSDVDDLIGQIKSGEKE
;
A
#
# COMPACT_ATOMS: atom_id res chain seq x y z
N MET A 1 -27.37 5.91 6.92
CA MET A 1 -26.62 7.15 6.63
C MET A 1 -25.34 6.77 5.87
N SER A 2 -25.27 7.03 4.57
CA SER A 2 -24.21 6.54 3.65
C SER A 2 -23.38 7.66 3.00
N LYS A 3 -23.49 8.91 3.48
CA LYS A 3 -22.86 10.08 2.84
C LYS A 3 -21.31 10.01 2.80
N GLY A 4 -20.68 9.27 3.72
CA GLY A 4 -19.22 9.12 3.78
C GLY A 4 -18.66 8.24 2.66
N SER A 5 -19.27 7.08 2.37
CA SER A 5 -18.80 6.19 1.30
C SER A 5 -18.97 6.81 -0.09
N SER A 6 -20.08 7.51 -0.33
CA SER A 6 -20.30 8.23 -1.59
C SER A 6 -19.30 9.38 -1.82
N SER A 7 -18.89 10.07 -0.75
CA SER A 7 -17.92 11.17 -0.86
C SER A 7 -16.49 10.67 -1.13
N LEU A 8 -16.09 9.56 -0.49
CA LEU A 8 -14.80 8.92 -0.77
C LEU A 8 -14.74 8.39 -2.20
N LEU A 9 -15.83 7.81 -2.71
CA LEU A 9 -15.91 7.37 -4.10
C LEU A 9 -15.77 8.54 -5.08
N ALA A 10 -16.50 9.64 -4.84
CA ALA A 10 -16.39 10.84 -5.66
C ALA A 10 -14.97 11.43 -5.64
N PHE A 11 -14.30 11.43 -4.48
CA PHE A 11 -12.92 11.87 -4.36
C PHE A 11 -11.95 10.99 -5.16
N VAL A 12 -12.06 9.66 -5.05
CA VAL A 12 -11.20 8.73 -5.80
C VAL A 12 -11.40 8.90 -7.30
N ILE A 13 -12.65 9.03 -7.76
CA ILE A 13 -12.96 9.29 -9.17
C ILE A 13 -12.33 10.61 -9.62
N GLY A 14 -12.54 11.69 -8.87
CA GLY A 14 -11.97 13.00 -9.19
C GLY A 14 -10.44 13.00 -9.21
N ALA A 15 -9.81 12.35 -8.22
CA ALA A 15 -8.36 12.23 -8.15
C ALA A 15 -7.80 11.40 -9.30
N ALA A 16 -8.44 10.28 -9.66
CA ALA A 16 -8.03 9.44 -10.78
C ALA A 16 -8.14 10.20 -12.11
N THR A 17 -9.27 10.86 -12.36
CA THR A 17 -9.44 11.70 -13.55
C THR A 17 -8.40 12.82 -13.59
N GLY A 18 -8.16 13.50 -12.46
CA GLY A 18 -7.16 14.56 -12.35
C GLY A 18 -5.73 14.06 -12.60
N ALA A 19 -5.36 12.90 -12.08
CA ALA A 19 -4.05 12.30 -12.29
C ALA A 19 -3.82 11.90 -13.75
N ILE A 20 -4.81 11.28 -14.39
CA ILE A 20 -4.74 10.91 -15.81
C ILE A 20 -4.55 12.17 -16.66
N LEU A 21 -5.37 13.20 -16.44
CA LEU A 21 -5.26 14.46 -17.17
C LEU A 21 -3.93 15.17 -16.88
N GLY A 22 -3.45 15.15 -15.64
CA GLY A 22 -2.17 15.75 -15.25
C GLY A 22 -0.98 15.07 -15.93
N ILE A 23 -0.97 13.73 -16.00
CA ILE A 23 0.08 12.96 -16.69
C ILE A 23 0.04 13.22 -18.20
N LEU A 24 -1.16 13.28 -18.80
CA LEU A 24 -1.31 13.59 -20.23
C LEU A 24 -0.89 15.02 -20.57
N TYR A 25 -1.17 15.97 -19.68
CA TYR A 25 -0.78 17.37 -19.87
C TYR A 25 0.74 17.57 -19.74
N ALA A 26 1.38 16.87 -18.80
CA ALA A 26 2.81 16.97 -18.53
C ALA A 26 3.44 15.60 -18.28
N PRO A 27 3.82 14.86 -19.34
CA PRO A 27 4.47 13.57 -19.20
C PRO A 27 5.94 13.74 -18.79
N ASP A 28 6.34 13.07 -17.71
CA ASP A 28 7.75 12.87 -17.36
C ASP A 28 8.31 11.68 -18.15
N LYS A 29 9.63 11.58 -18.29
CA LYS A 29 10.26 10.44 -18.96
C LYS A 29 9.91 9.14 -18.22
N GLY A 30 9.74 8.06 -18.99
CA GLY A 30 9.45 6.73 -18.44
C GLY A 30 10.48 6.29 -17.40
N SER A 31 11.77 6.54 -17.67
CA SER A 31 12.88 6.28 -16.72
C SER A 31 12.67 7.02 -15.40
N ASN A 32 12.44 8.33 -15.44
CA ASN A 32 12.25 9.16 -14.25
C ASN A 32 11.03 8.71 -13.43
N THR A 33 9.94 8.36 -14.11
CA THR A 33 8.71 7.90 -13.44
C THR A 33 8.91 6.55 -12.76
N ARG A 34 9.60 5.62 -13.44
CA ARG A 34 9.93 4.30 -12.90
C ARG A 34 10.88 4.40 -11.70
N ASP A 35 11.92 5.22 -11.80
CA ASP A 35 12.85 5.46 -10.69
C ASP A 35 12.15 6.02 -9.46
N LYS A 36 11.32 7.06 -9.66
CA LYS A 36 10.50 7.65 -8.59
C LYS A 36 9.54 6.62 -7.99
N LEU A 37 8.89 5.80 -8.81
CA LEU A 37 7.93 4.80 -8.35
C LEU A 37 8.62 3.68 -7.57
N SER A 38 9.71 3.12 -8.08
CA SER A 38 10.51 2.11 -7.37
C SER A 38 11.02 2.63 -6.03
N TYR A 39 11.49 3.89 -5.97
CA TYR A 39 11.94 4.51 -4.73
C TYR A 39 10.80 4.64 -3.70
N GLN A 40 9.62 5.09 -4.14
CA GLN A 40 8.46 5.22 -3.26
C GLN A 40 7.96 3.86 -2.78
N LEU A 41 7.92 2.85 -3.65
CA LEU A 41 7.51 1.49 -3.29
C LEU A 41 8.47 0.87 -2.26
N ASP A 42 9.78 1.01 -2.46
CA ASP A 42 10.79 0.53 -1.48
C ASP A 42 10.62 1.23 -0.12
N LYS A 43 10.35 2.53 -0.13
CA LYS A 43 10.10 3.29 1.10
C LYS A 43 8.84 2.81 1.83
N TYR A 44 7.74 2.59 1.11
CA TYR A 44 6.50 2.10 1.72
C TYR A 44 6.62 0.65 2.19
N LYS A 45 7.37 -0.18 1.47
CA LYS A 45 7.71 -1.54 1.89
C LYS A 45 8.36 -1.52 3.27
N LYS A 46 9.43 -0.73 3.45
CA LYS A 46 10.12 -0.60 4.75
C LYS A 46 9.20 -0.13 5.86
N GLN A 47 8.37 0.88 5.59
CA GLN A 47 7.38 1.33 6.57
C GLN A 47 6.41 0.21 6.95
N LEU A 48 5.97 -0.60 5.98
CA LEU A 48 5.08 -1.72 6.25
C LEU A 48 5.77 -2.84 7.03
N GLU A 49 7.04 -3.12 6.74
CA GLU A 49 7.88 -4.06 7.51
C GLU A 49 8.00 -3.58 8.97
N ASP A 50 8.32 -2.30 9.20
CA ASP A 50 8.41 -1.71 10.54
C ASP A 50 7.07 -1.83 11.29
N LEU A 51 5.95 -1.51 10.63
CA LEU A 51 4.61 -1.64 11.20
C LEU A 51 4.26 -3.09 11.53
N LEU A 52 4.67 -4.03 10.68
CA LEU A 52 4.43 -5.46 10.89
C LEU A 52 5.25 -5.97 12.07
N GLU A 53 6.50 -5.57 12.17
CA GLU A 53 7.39 -5.88 13.29
C GLU A 53 6.83 -5.32 14.61
N ASP A 54 6.36 -4.08 14.62
CA ASP A 54 5.66 -3.47 15.77
C ASP A 54 4.39 -4.23 16.14
N LEU A 55 3.61 -4.68 15.15
CA LEU A 55 2.43 -5.51 15.38
C LEU A 55 2.79 -6.88 15.96
N ILE A 56 3.92 -7.47 15.56
CA ILE A 56 4.41 -8.77 16.04
C ILE A 56 4.94 -8.66 17.47
N ASN A 57 5.76 -7.65 17.73
CA ASN A 57 6.42 -7.41 19.01
C ASN A 57 5.50 -6.76 20.05
N GLY A 58 4.51 -5.99 19.59
CA GLY A 58 3.44 -5.40 20.38
C GLY A 58 2.51 -6.48 20.93
N LYS A 59 2.94 -7.16 22.00
CA LYS A 59 2.06 -7.94 22.88
C LYS A 59 0.98 -7.00 23.42
N VAL A 60 -0.18 -7.01 22.78
CA VAL A 60 -1.38 -6.35 23.29
C VAL A 60 -1.83 -7.10 24.56
N GLU A 61 -1.39 -6.63 25.73
CA GLU A 61 -1.85 -7.07 27.04
C GLU A 61 -3.30 -6.58 27.28
N ILE A 62 -4.27 -7.18 26.60
CA ILE A 62 -5.69 -6.92 26.85
C ILE A 62 -6.38 -8.25 27.15
N SER A 63 -6.74 -8.45 28.41
CA SER A 63 -7.46 -9.62 28.93
C SER A 63 -8.94 -9.61 28.50
N SER A 64 -9.54 -10.80 28.37
CA SER A 64 -10.95 -11.05 28.04
C SER A 64 -11.24 -11.23 26.54
N THR A 65 -12.34 -11.94 26.24
CA THR A 65 -12.82 -12.54 24.97
C THR A 65 -12.58 -11.75 23.68
N ALA A 66 -12.45 -10.42 23.77
CA ALA A 66 -11.93 -9.56 22.70
C ALA A 66 -10.55 -10.01 22.16
N LYS A 67 -9.76 -10.76 22.94
CA LYS A 67 -8.47 -11.34 22.51
C LYS A 67 -8.61 -12.36 21.38
N LYS A 68 -9.68 -13.17 21.33
CA LYS A 68 -9.81 -14.20 20.28
C LYS A 68 -10.16 -13.57 18.93
N GLU A 69 -11.15 -12.69 18.92
CA GLU A 69 -11.52 -11.93 17.71
C GLU A 69 -10.42 -10.94 17.31
N GLY A 70 -9.82 -10.24 18.28
CA GLY A 70 -8.71 -9.32 18.05
C GLY A 70 -7.47 -10.03 17.50
N GLN A 71 -7.09 -11.19 18.03
CA GLN A 71 -5.99 -11.99 17.46
C GLN A 71 -6.30 -12.47 16.05
N LYS A 72 -7.55 -12.81 15.74
CA LYS A 72 -7.94 -13.19 14.38
C LYS A 72 -7.79 -12.01 13.42
N VAL A 73 -8.29 -10.84 13.79
CA VAL A 73 -8.14 -9.62 12.97
C VAL A 73 -6.68 -9.21 12.82
N VAL A 74 -5.88 -9.29 13.88
CA VAL A 74 -4.43 -9.02 13.82
C VAL A 74 -3.74 -10.06 12.93
N SER A 75 -4.09 -11.35 13.05
CA SER A 75 -3.54 -12.41 12.21
C SER A 75 -3.88 -12.19 10.73
N ASP A 76 -5.13 -11.88 10.42
CA ASP A 76 -5.58 -11.59 9.06
C ASP A 76 -4.89 -10.33 8.50
N ALA A 77 -4.68 -9.31 9.34
CA ALA A 77 -3.94 -8.10 8.97
C ALA A 77 -2.46 -8.38 8.70
N ARG A 78 -1.81 -9.20 9.55
CA ARG A 78 -0.42 -9.64 9.35
C ARG A 78 -0.28 -10.42 8.05
N GLN A 79 -1.16 -11.40 7.81
CA GLN A 79 -1.14 -12.20 6.58
C GLN A 79 -1.33 -11.32 5.33
N LYS A 80 -2.25 -10.35 5.37
CA LYS A 80 -2.45 -9.41 4.26
C LYS A 80 -1.25 -8.47 4.07
N ALA A 81 -0.59 -8.07 5.16
CA ALA A 81 0.60 -7.25 5.09
C ALA A 81 1.78 -8.02 4.46
N GLU A 82 1.98 -9.29 4.84
CA GLU A 82 3.00 -10.16 4.22
C GLU A 82 2.74 -10.37 2.73
N GLN A 83 1.49 -10.60 2.33
CA GLN A 83 1.11 -10.66 0.92
C GLN A 83 1.43 -9.36 0.19
N LEU A 84 1.11 -8.22 0.80
CA LEU A 84 1.39 -6.91 0.22
C LEU A 84 2.90 -6.65 0.08
N LEU A 85 3.73 -7.10 1.02
CA LEU A 85 5.20 -7.00 0.91
C LEU A 85 5.72 -7.79 -0.29
N SER A 86 5.22 -9.02 -0.49
CA SER A 86 5.55 -9.83 -1.67
C SER A 86 5.11 -9.15 -2.97
N ASP A 87 3.88 -8.65 -3.03
CA ASP A 87 3.34 -7.97 -4.21
C ASP A 87 4.16 -6.70 -4.56
N VAL A 88 4.64 -5.98 -3.54
CA VAL A 88 5.49 -4.79 -3.74
C VAL A 88 6.86 -5.18 -4.29
N ASP A 89 7.47 -6.26 -3.81
CA ASP A 89 8.75 -6.76 -4.35
C ASP A 89 8.61 -7.17 -5.82
N ASP A 90 7.55 -7.91 -6.15
CA ASP A 90 7.25 -8.31 -7.53
C ASP A 90 7.02 -7.09 -8.43
N LEU A 91 6.33 -6.06 -7.92
CA LEU A 91 6.06 -4.83 -8.66
C LEU A 91 7.34 -4.02 -8.89
N ILE A 92 8.20 -3.87 -7.87
CA ILE A 92 9.51 -3.23 -8.02
C ILE A 92 10.35 -4.01 -9.04
N GLY A 93 10.32 -5.34 -8.99
CA GLY A 93 10.99 -6.22 -9.94
C GLY A 93 10.53 -5.97 -11.38
N GLN A 94 9.21 -5.89 -11.62
CA GLN A 94 8.62 -5.59 -12.93
C GLN A 94 8.95 -4.18 -13.45
N ILE A 95 8.94 -3.18 -12.57
CA ILE A 95 9.26 -1.79 -12.93
C ILE A 95 10.73 -1.67 -13.37
N LYS A 96 11.64 -2.37 -12.69
CA LYS A 96 13.08 -2.38 -13.00
C LYS A 96 13.43 -3.31 -14.17
N SER A 97 12.73 -4.43 -14.36
CA SER A 97 13.04 -5.38 -15.44
C SER A 97 12.62 -4.87 -16.82
N GLY A 98 11.61 -4.01 -16.90
CA GLY A 98 11.26 -3.28 -18.13
C GLY A 98 12.34 -2.31 -18.62
N GLU A 99 13.49 -2.22 -17.96
CA GLU A 99 14.68 -1.46 -18.37
C GLU A 99 15.58 -2.25 -19.36
N LYS A 100 15.32 -3.55 -19.55
CA LYS A 100 16.15 -4.45 -20.38
C LYS A 100 15.64 -4.72 -21.81
N GLU A 101 14.54 -4.09 -22.25
CA GLU A 101 14.11 -4.08 -23.66
C GLU A 101 14.22 -2.69 -24.29
#